data_AF-H0C2M2-F1
#
_entry.id   AF-H0C2M2-F1
#
_cell.length_a   1.000
_cell.length_b   1.000
_cell.length_c   1.000
_cell.angle_alpha   90.00
_cell.angle_beta   90.00
_cell.angle_gamma   90.00
#
_symmetry.space_group_name_H-M   'P 1'
#
loop_
_entity.id
_entity.type
_entity.pdbx_description
1 polymer ?
#
loop_
_entity_poly.entity_id
_entity_poly.type
_entity_poly.pdbx_seq_one_letter_code
_entity_poly.pdbx_strand_id
1 'polypeptide(L)'
;MCWRCDVKSVRFASVSLFIPSEVNRQRQAMSFHPFSARHTREALRIGSVTAHDEMRYWLVSSVIWLFYYYHAAWAGLQLGWFLLYDVLAALAVLWIGLHEVFKANGGASGRDLLLRLIPLSVPLGMVVLLASQALYWASWYLFPLVINHQSFRDPVFAWQVVQFFIFNGIQIWFWWRLHFHISKLSNKSP
;
A
#
# COMPACT_ATOMS: atom_id res chain seq x y z
N MET A 1 -29.07 -25.22 -71.69
CA MET A 1 -28.26 -26.40 -72.05
C MET A 1 -27.59 -26.92 -70.79
N CYS A 2 -27.71 -28.22 -70.58
CA CYS A 2 -27.16 -29.01 -69.48
C CYS A 2 -25.64 -28.78 -69.35
N TRP A 3 -25.08 -28.90 -68.14
CA TRP A 3 -24.22 -30.05 -67.78
C TRP A 3 -23.84 -29.97 -66.30
N ARG A 4 -24.27 -31.01 -65.57
CA ARG A 4 -23.69 -31.43 -64.29
C ARG A 4 -22.20 -31.70 -64.49
N CYS A 5 -21.36 -31.25 -63.56
CA CYS A 5 -20.13 -31.95 -63.23
C CYS A 5 -20.19 -32.38 -61.78
N ASP A 6 -19.90 -33.66 -61.62
CA ASP A 6 -20.06 -34.48 -60.44
C ASP A 6 -18.67 -34.72 -59.80
N VAL A 7 -18.69 -35.03 -58.50
CA VAL A 7 -17.63 -35.69 -57.71
C VAL A 7 -16.27 -34.97 -57.54
N LYS A 8 -15.97 -34.57 -56.30
CA LYS A 8 -14.99 -35.29 -55.45
C LYS A 8 -14.99 -34.75 -54.02
N SER A 9 -15.39 -35.63 -53.11
CA SER A 9 -15.22 -35.51 -51.67
C SER A 9 -13.72 -35.46 -51.32
N VAL A 10 -13.23 -34.26 -51.07
CA VAL A 10 -11.91 -34.06 -50.49
C VAL A 10 -12.08 -34.08 -48.97
N ARG A 11 -11.92 -35.27 -48.37
CA ARG A 11 -11.58 -35.38 -46.95
C ARG A 11 -10.18 -34.80 -46.80
N PHE A 12 -10.08 -33.57 -46.32
CA PHE A 12 -8.83 -33.07 -45.76
C PHE A 12 -9.08 -32.59 -44.34
N ALA A 13 -8.40 -33.29 -43.45
CA ALA A 13 -8.01 -32.94 -42.09
C ALA A 13 -8.90 -31.93 -41.37
N SER A 14 -9.56 -32.42 -40.33
CA SER A 14 -9.75 -31.63 -39.12
C SER A 14 -8.43 -30.96 -38.77
N VAL A 15 -8.27 -29.70 -39.19
CA VAL A 15 -7.34 -28.79 -38.57
C VAL A 15 -7.92 -28.60 -37.18
N SER A 16 -7.53 -29.50 -36.29
CA SER A 16 -7.52 -29.25 -34.87
C SER A 16 -6.71 -27.99 -34.73
N LEU A 17 -7.42 -26.87 -34.69
CA LEU A 17 -6.90 -25.56 -34.35
C LEU A 17 -6.41 -25.75 -32.93
N PHE A 18 -5.15 -26.19 -32.83
CA PHE A 18 -4.40 -26.31 -31.61
C PHE A 18 -4.17 -24.85 -31.21
N ILE A 19 -5.20 -24.25 -30.61
CA ILE A 19 -5.08 -22.99 -29.90
C ILE A 19 -4.00 -23.30 -28.87
N PRO A 20 -2.80 -22.72 -28.99
CA PRO A 20 -1.75 -22.99 -28.04
C PRO A 20 -2.28 -22.51 -26.68
N SER A 21 -2.44 -23.44 -25.76
CA SER A 21 -2.86 -23.19 -24.38
C SER A 21 -1.87 -22.32 -23.60
N GLU A 22 -0.78 -21.89 -24.23
CA GLU A 22 0.19 -20.93 -23.71
C GLU A 22 -0.31 -19.48 -23.74
N VAL A 23 -1.23 -19.10 -24.62
CA VAL A 23 -1.76 -17.72 -24.67
C VAL A 23 -2.66 -17.41 -23.46
N ASN A 24 -3.18 -18.45 -22.80
CA ASN A 24 -4.01 -18.28 -21.61
C ASN A 24 -3.21 -18.27 -20.29
N ARG A 25 -1.87 -18.38 -20.34
CA ARG A 25 -1.00 -18.42 -19.16
C ARG A 25 -0.43 -17.05 -18.75
N GLN A 26 -0.86 -15.96 -19.39
CA GLN A 26 -0.31 -14.60 -19.12
C GLN A 26 -1.31 -13.52 -18.72
N ARG A 27 -2.59 -13.86 -18.48
CA ARG A 27 -3.51 -12.98 -17.73
C ARG A 27 -3.86 -13.60 -16.38
N GLN A 28 -2.85 -13.92 -15.58
CA GLN A 28 -3.09 -13.94 -14.14
C GLN A 28 -3.25 -12.48 -13.71
N ALA A 29 -4.48 -11.99 -13.81
CA ALA A 29 -4.89 -10.76 -13.14
C ALA A 29 -4.42 -10.84 -11.69
N MET A 30 -3.88 -9.75 -11.18
CA MET A 30 -3.31 -9.74 -9.84
C MET A 30 -4.38 -10.19 -8.85
N SER A 31 -4.15 -11.29 -8.12
CA SER A 31 -4.99 -11.59 -6.96
C SER A 31 -4.75 -10.50 -5.92
N PHE A 32 -5.81 -9.75 -5.62
CA PHE A 32 -5.74 -8.64 -4.67
C PHE A 32 -5.28 -9.17 -3.30
N HIS A 33 -4.11 -8.73 -2.85
CA HIS A 33 -3.52 -9.14 -1.58
C HIS A 33 -3.37 -7.92 -0.65
N PRO A 34 -4.40 -7.60 0.16
CA PRO A 34 -4.41 -6.40 0.99
C PRO A 34 -3.38 -6.40 2.12
N PHE A 35 -2.71 -7.53 2.41
CA PHE A 35 -1.79 -7.64 3.55
C PHE A 35 -0.34 -7.97 3.16
N SER A 36 -0.05 -8.26 1.88
CA SER A 36 1.29 -8.70 1.47
C SER A 36 1.93 -7.76 0.44
N ALA A 37 2.69 -6.80 0.95
CA ALA A 37 3.52 -5.91 0.13
C ALA A 37 4.53 -6.67 -0.76
N ARG A 38 4.90 -7.91 -0.39
CA ARG A 38 5.79 -8.75 -1.19
C ARG A 38 5.12 -9.24 -2.48
N HIS A 39 3.86 -9.68 -2.40
CA HIS A 39 3.12 -10.15 -3.58
C HIS A 39 2.80 -8.99 -4.53
N THR A 40 2.37 -7.84 -4.00
CA THR A 40 2.12 -6.65 -4.83
C THR A 40 3.38 -6.15 -5.52
N ARG A 41 4.53 -6.17 -4.83
CA ARG A 41 5.83 -5.85 -5.44
C ARG A 41 6.18 -6.80 -6.59
N GLU A 42 5.97 -8.10 -6.42
CA GLU A 42 6.27 -9.09 -7.45
C GLU A 42 5.39 -8.89 -8.70
N ALA A 43 4.10 -8.63 -8.49
CA ALA A 43 3.17 -8.34 -9.57
C ALA A 43 3.50 -7.01 -10.30
N LEU A 44 3.91 -5.97 -9.57
CA LEU A 44 4.44 -4.73 -10.15
C LEU A 44 5.71 -4.96 -10.96
N ARG A 45 6.59 -5.87 -10.50
CA ARG A 45 7.84 -6.21 -11.22
C ARG A 45 7.55 -6.89 -12.56
N ILE A 46 6.54 -7.76 -12.61
CA ILE A 46 6.18 -8.53 -13.81
C ILE A 46 5.32 -7.68 -14.77
N GLY A 47 4.86 -6.50 -14.35
CA GLY A 47 3.97 -5.66 -15.15
C GLY A 47 2.56 -6.24 -15.33
N SER A 48 2.17 -7.17 -14.46
CA SER A 48 0.86 -7.85 -14.52
C SER A 48 -0.28 -7.02 -13.92
N VAL A 49 -0.05 -5.73 -13.66
CA VAL A 49 -1.03 -4.84 -13.02
C VAL A 49 -1.98 -4.34 -14.09
N THR A 50 -3.26 -4.69 -13.95
CA THR A 50 -4.31 -4.19 -14.82
C THR A 50 -4.91 -2.91 -14.25
N ALA A 51 -5.47 -2.04 -15.10
CA ALA A 51 -6.16 -0.81 -14.66
C ALA A 51 -7.28 -1.11 -13.64
N HIS A 52 -7.90 -2.29 -13.72
CA HIS A 52 -8.90 -2.73 -12.76
C HIS A 52 -8.32 -3.03 -11.38
N ASP A 53 -7.09 -3.55 -11.30
CA ASP A 53 -6.40 -3.78 -10.03
C ASP A 53 -5.93 -2.46 -9.42
N GLU A 54 -5.45 -1.52 -10.23
CA GLU A 54 -5.12 -0.16 -9.77
C GLU A 54 -6.33 0.52 -9.13
N MET A 55 -7.49 0.46 -9.79
CA MET A 55 -8.74 1.01 -9.25
C MET A 55 -9.08 0.43 -7.86
N ARG A 56 -8.86 -0.88 -7.65
CA ARG A 56 -9.09 -1.52 -6.35
C ARG A 56 -8.12 -1.02 -5.28
N TYR A 57 -6.85 -0.85 -5.61
CA TYR A 57 -5.87 -0.28 -4.67
C TYR A 57 -6.21 1.17 -4.32
N TRP A 58 -6.62 1.98 -5.29
CA TRP A 58 -7.12 3.34 -5.05
C TRP A 58 -8.34 3.38 -4.14
N LEU A 59 -9.32 2.50 -4.38
CA LEU A 59 -10.51 2.39 -3.56
C LEU A 59 -10.14 2.03 -2.11
N VAL A 60 -9.29 1.02 -1.91
CA VAL A 60 -8.88 0.57 -0.58
C VAL A 60 -8.07 1.64 0.13
N SER A 61 -7.16 2.33 -0.57
CA SER A 61 -6.43 3.46 -0.02
C SER A 61 -7.39 4.56 0.45
N SER A 62 -8.44 4.85 -0.32
CA SER A 62 -9.44 5.85 0.03
C SER A 62 -10.26 5.44 1.25
N VAL A 63 -10.64 4.17 1.36
CA VAL A 63 -11.35 3.62 2.53
C VAL A 63 -10.48 3.69 3.78
N ILE A 64 -9.18 3.40 3.67
CA ILE A 64 -8.22 3.54 4.78
C ILE A 64 -8.17 4.99 5.26
N TRP A 65 -8.05 5.96 4.34
CA TRP A 65 -8.07 7.38 4.69
C TRP A 65 -9.37 7.82 5.33
N LEU A 66 -10.51 7.35 4.80
CA LEU A 66 -11.83 7.65 5.36
C LEU A 66 -11.95 7.12 6.79
N PHE A 67 -11.45 5.91 7.05
CA PHE A 67 -11.41 5.33 8.38
C PHE A 67 -10.59 6.20 9.35
N TYR A 68 -9.39 6.64 8.95
CA TYR A 68 -8.58 7.55 9.77
C TYR A 68 -9.29 8.88 10.05
N TYR A 69 -9.96 9.46 9.05
CA TYR A 69 -10.66 10.73 9.20
C TYR A 69 -11.81 10.62 10.21
N TYR A 70 -12.67 9.61 10.08
CA TYR A 70 -13.76 9.38 11.03
C TYR A 70 -13.25 9.03 12.42
N HIS A 71 -12.17 8.26 12.52
CA HIS A 71 -11.57 7.95 13.80
C HIS A 71 -11.00 9.20 14.48
N ALA A 72 -10.30 10.07 13.74
CA ALA A 72 -9.79 11.33 14.27
C ALA A 72 -10.93 12.24 14.75
N ALA A 73 -12.03 12.31 13.99
CA ALA A 73 -13.22 13.05 14.39
C ALA A 73 -13.86 12.48 15.67
N TRP A 74 -13.90 11.16 15.82
CA TRP A 74 -14.44 10.50 17.02
C TRP A 74 -13.56 10.65 18.25
N ALA A 75 -12.23 10.54 18.10
CA ALA A 75 -11.27 10.68 19.20
C ALA A 75 -11.18 12.12 19.73
N GLY A 76 -11.56 13.10 18.89
CA GLY A 76 -11.53 14.52 19.21
C GLY A 76 -10.13 15.12 19.09
N LEU A 77 -10.04 16.32 18.50
CA LEU A 77 -8.79 17.05 18.41
C LEU A 77 -8.56 17.83 19.70
N GLN A 78 -7.49 17.50 20.44
CA GLN A 78 -7.03 18.36 21.54
C GLN A 78 -6.20 19.51 20.95
N LEU A 79 -6.79 20.70 20.89
CA LEU A 79 -6.09 21.92 20.48
C LEU A 79 -5.09 22.32 21.57
N GLY A 80 -3.80 22.23 21.23
CA GLY A 80 -2.71 22.67 22.08
C GLY A 80 -1.42 22.81 21.28
N TRP A 81 -0.41 23.44 21.90
CA TRP A 81 0.93 23.57 21.30
C TRP A 81 1.54 22.23 20.90
N PHE A 82 1.18 21.16 21.61
CA PHE A 82 1.63 19.81 21.31
C PHE A 82 1.15 19.29 19.96
N LEU A 83 -0.09 19.62 19.57
CA LEU A 83 -0.61 19.30 18.24
C LEU A 83 0.20 20.00 17.14
N LEU A 84 0.62 21.25 17.36
CA LEU A 84 1.45 21.98 16.40
C LEU A 84 2.79 21.27 16.20
N TYR A 85 3.45 20.85 17.28
CA TYR A 85 4.69 20.08 17.19
C TYR A 85 4.51 18.76 16.47
N ASP A 86 3.42 18.05 16.73
CA ASP A 86 3.11 16.78 16.07
C ASP A 86 2.85 16.96 14.57
N VAL A 87 2.12 18.01 14.17
CA VAL A 87 1.90 18.36 12.75
C VAL A 87 3.22 18.71 12.06
N LEU A 88 4.07 19.53 12.70
CA LEU A 88 5.37 19.89 12.13
C LEU A 88 6.29 18.67 11.99
N ALA A 89 6.31 17.78 12.98
CA ALA A 89 7.06 16.54 12.93
C ALA A 89 6.53 15.60 11.82
N ALA A 90 5.21 15.44 11.72
CA ALA A 90 4.57 14.65 10.67
C ALA A 90 4.88 15.20 9.27
N LEU A 91 4.84 16.53 9.09
CA LEU A 91 5.21 17.18 7.83
C LEU A 91 6.70 16.95 7.49
N ALA A 92 7.58 17.04 8.47
CA ALA A 92 9.01 16.77 8.28
C ALA A 92 9.25 15.30 7.87
N VAL A 93 8.60 14.36 8.56
CA VAL A 93 8.68 12.92 8.25
C VAL A 93 8.12 12.63 6.85
N LEU A 94 6.99 13.24 6.50
CA LEU A 94 6.38 13.13 5.16
C LEU A 94 7.34 13.65 4.08
N TRP A 95 7.91 14.84 4.28
CA TRP A 95 8.82 15.46 3.33
C TRP A 95 10.08 14.61 3.11
N ILE A 96 10.74 14.22 4.20
CA ILE A 96 11.95 13.38 4.16
C ILE A 96 11.62 12.00 3.56
N GLY A 97 10.54 11.38 4.01
CA GLY A 97 10.11 10.06 3.53
C GLY A 97 9.79 10.05 2.04
N LEU A 98 9.06 11.06 1.55
CA LEU A 98 8.75 11.20 0.13
C LEU A 98 10.01 11.46 -0.70
N HIS A 99 10.94 12.29 -0.21
CA HIS A 99 12.20 12.56 -0.89
C HIS A 99 13.07 11.30 -1.01
N GLU A 100 13.19 10.51 0.07
CA GLU A 100 13.93 9.24 0.04
C GLU A 100 13.28 8.23 -0.90
N VAL A 101 11.95 8.13 -0.90
CA VAL A 101 11.21 7.26 -1.83
C VAL A 101 11.40 7.71 -3.30
N PHE A 102 11.36 9.00 -3.57
CA PHE A 102 11.61 9.57 -4.89
C PHE A 102 13.01 9.22 -5.38
N LYS A 103 14.02 9.42 -4.52
CA LYS A 103 15.41 9.05 -4.80
C LYS A 103 15.57 7.55 -5.06
N ALA A 104 14.91 6.71 -4.27
CA ALA A 104 14.94 5.25 -4.43
C ALA A 104 14.25 4.73 -5.70
N ASN A 105 13.33 5.49 -6.30
CA ASN A 105 12.73 5.15 -7.59
C ASN A 105 13.62 5.55 -8.79
N GLY A 106 14.77 6.17 -8.56
CA GLY A 106 15.65 6.70 -9.61
C GLY A 106 15.50 8.20 -9.85
N GLY A 107 14.83 8.94 -8.95
CA GLY A 107 14.65 10.38 -9.04
C GLY A 107 13.91 10.81 -10.30
N ALA A 108 14.43 11.81 -11.01
CA ALA A 108 13.84 12.34 -12.24
C ALA A 108 13.82 11.33 -13.41
N SER A 109 14.67 10.31 -13.36
CA SER A 109 14.72 9.23 -14.37
C SER A 109 13.85 8.03 -13.99
N GLY A 110 13.22 8.04 -12.82
CA GLY A 110 12.37 6.96 -12.34
C GLY A 110 11.04 6.91 -13.08
N ARG A 111 10.72 5.76 -13.68
CA ARG A 111 9.40 5.53 -14.29
C ARG A 111 8.31 5.41 -13.23
N ASP A 112 7.19 6.09 -13.49
CA ASP A 112 5.87 5.83 -12.91
C ASP A 112 5.84 5.65 -11.39
N LEU A 113 6.41 6.61 -10.65
CA LEU A 113 6.47 6.57 -9.18
C LEU A 113 5.08 6.37 -8.57
N LEU A 114 4.08 7.13 -9.01
CA LEU A 114 2.72 7.07 -8.46
C LEU A 114 2.07 5.69 -8.66
N LEU A 115 2.28 5.07 -9.82
CA LEU A 115 1.75 3.74 -10.14
C LEU A 115 2.38 2.64 -9.28
N ARG A 116 3.58 2.84 -8.75
CA ARG A 116 4.25 1.92 -7.81
C ARG A 116 3.93 2.23 -6.36
N LEU A 117 3.82 3.52 -6.03
CA LEU A 117 3.65 4.02 -4.68
C LEU A 117 2.32 3.53 -4.07
N ILE A 118 1.23 3.64 -4.83
CA ILE A 118 -0.13 3.42 -4.32
C ILE A 118 -0.43 1.94 -4.08
N PRO A 119 -0.12 1.01 -5.00
CA PRO A 119 -0.33 -0.40 -4.74
C PRO A 119 0.56 -0.92 -3.59
N LEU A 120 1.74 -0.34 -3.39
CA LEU A 120 2.62 -0.69 -2.25
C LEU A 120 2.17 -0.04 -0.94
N SER A 121 1.60 1.16 -0.98
CA SER A 121 1.16 1.87 0.22
C SER A 121 -0.05 1.20 0.86
N VAL A 122 -0.93 0.55 0.09
CA VAL A 122 -2.12 -0.14 0.63
C VAL A 122 -1.78 -1.26 1.62
N PRO A 123 -0.98 -2.29 1.27
CA PRO A 123 -0.68 -3.37 2.21
C PRO A 123 0.17 -2.90 3.39
N LEU A 124 1.04 -1.92 3.19
CA LEU A 124 1.77 -1.28 4.28
C LEU A 124 0.82 -0.48 5.20
N GLY A 125 -0.09 0.27 4.60
CA GLY A 125 -1.09 1.09 5.28
C GLY A 125 -2.06 0.25 6.10
N MET A 126 -2.46 -0.93 5.62
CA MET A 126 -3.26 -1.89 6.39
C MET A 126 -2.51 -2.39 7.63
N VAL A 127 -1.23 -2.74 7.51
CA VAL A 127 -0.43 -3.17 8.66
C VAL A 127 -0.26 -2.03 9.66
N VAL A 128 0.03 -0.82 9.16
CA VAL A 128 0.12 0.40 9.99
C VAL A 128 -1.20 0.69 10.70
N LEU A 129 -2.33 0.55 10.01
CA LEU A 129 -3.67 0.77 10.58
C LEU A 129 -3.94 -0.21 11.72
N LEU A 130 -3.69 -1.50 11.50
CA LEU A 130 -3.87 -2.51 12.54
C LEU A 130 -2.94 -2.29 13.73
N ALA A 131 -1.66 -1.97 13.47
CA ALA A 131 -0.69 -1.66 14.52
C ALA A 131 -1.09 -0.41 15.32
N SER A 132 -1.54 0.64 14.63
CA SER A 132 -1.99 1.89 15.26
C SER A 132 -3.22 1.66 16.11
N GLN A 133 -4.19 0.85 15.66
CA GLN A 133 -5.36 0.51 16.47
C GLN A 133 -5.01 -0.36 17.67
N ALA A 134 -4.15 -1.36 17.50
CA ALA A 134 -3.68 -2.17 18.61
C ALA A 134 -2.98 -1.30 19.65
N LEU A 135 -2.14 -0.36 19.23
CA LEU A 135 -1.47 0.59 20.11
C LEU A 135 -2.44 1.56 20.76
N TYR A 136 -3.44 2.09 20.04
CA TYR A 136 -4.47 2.96 20.62
C TYR A 136 -5.21 2.27 21.76
N TRP A 137 -5.71 1.05 21.53
CA TRP A 137 -6.39 0.26 22.56
C TRP A 137 -5.47 -0.13 23.71
N ALA A 138 -4.24 -0.58 23.40
CA ALA A 138 -3.24 -0.88 24.44
C ALA A 138 -2.94 0.37 25.28
N SER A 139 -2.85 1.53 24.64
CA SER A 139 -2.60 2.78 25.34
C SER A 139 -3.78 3.12 26.26
N TRP A 140 -5.01 2.97 25.79
CA TRP A 140 -6.21 3.24 26.60
C TRP A 140 -6.30 2.38 27.86
N TYR A 141 -5.97 1.09 27.77
CA TYR A 141 -6.12 0.15 28.88
C TYR A 141 -4.87 -0.02 29.76
N LEU A 142 -3.67 -0.01 29.16
CA LEU A 142 -2.43 -0.37 29.85
C LEU A 142 -1.76 0.85 30.50
N PHE A 143 -1.81 2.01 29.86
CA PHE A 143 -1.03 3.15 30.34
C PHE A 143 -1.58 3.83 31.60
N PRO A 144 -2.90 3.86 31.89
CA PRO A 144 -3.36 4.32 33.20
C PRO A 144 -2.77 3.51 34.36
N LEU A 145 -2.35 2.27 34.11
CA LEU A 145 -1.71 1.41 35.11
C LEU A 145 -0.22 1.77 35.32
N VAL A 146 0.45 2.30 34.29
CA VAL A 146 1.90 2.59 34.29
C VAL A 146 2.19 4.07 34.54
N ILE A 147 1.40 4.95 33.93
CA ILE A 147 1.50 6.41 34.03
C ILE A 147 0.33 6.90 34.89
N ASN A 148 0.56 6.92 36.20
CA ASN A 148 -0.40 7.39 37.19
C ASN A 148 0.19 8.57 37.99
N HIS A 149 -0.65 9.22 38.81
CA HIS A 149 -0.25 10.33 39.67
C HIS A 149 0.77 9.96 40.77
N GLN A 150 1.02 8.66 41.01
CA GLN A 150 2.04 8.19 41.95
C GLN A 150 3.41 8.13 41.29
N SER A 151 3.47 7.82 40.00
CA SER A 151 4.72 7.72 39.23
C SER A 151 5.13 9.04 38.58
N PHE A 152 4.18 9.90 38.20
CA PHE A 152 4.45 11.15 37.50
C PHE A 152 3.74 12.34 38.15
N ARG A 153 4.46 13.48 38.23
CA ARG A 153 3.91 14.76 38.71
C ARG A 153 2.82 15.30 37.79
N ASP A 154 2.95 15.06 36.48
CA ASP A 154 1.94 15.38 35.46
C ASP A 154 1.79 14.17 34.49
N PRO A 155 0.81 13.27 34.75
CA PRO A 155 0.59 12.11 33.90
C PRO A 155 0.03 12.46 32.53
N VAL A 156 -0.64 13.61 32.38
CA VAL A 156 -1.22 14.05 31.10
C VAL A 156 -0.10 14.45 30.14
N PHE A 157 0.87 15.21 30.62
CA PHE A 157 2.03 15.58 29.82
C PHE A 157 2.89 14.36 29.45
N ALA A 158 3.15 13.47 30.41
CA ALA A 158 3.89 12.23 30.15
C ALA A 158 3.22 11.37 29.07
N TRP A 159 1.89 11.28 29.12
CA TRP A 159 1.08 10.61 28.10
C TRP A 159 1.23 11.24 26.71
N GLN A 160 1.15 12.56 26.61
CA GLN A 160 1.32 13.28 25.34
C GLN A 160 2.69 12.99 24.72
N VAL A 161 3.77 13.05 25.52
CA VAL A 161 5.14 12.77 25.05
C VAL A 161 5.27 11.36 24.48
N VAL A 162 4.74 10.35 25.18
CA VAL A 162 4.84 8.97 24.68
C VAL A 162 4.03 8.78 23.41
N GLN A 163 2.82 9.34 23.33
CA GLN A 163 1.99 9.28 22.12
C GLN A 163 2.71 9.92 20.93
N PHE A 164 3.36 11.08 21.12
CA PHE A 164 4.13 11.74 20.07
C PHE A 164 5.22 10.82 19.48
N PHE A 165 6.00 10.15 20.32
CA PHE A 165 7.04 9.25 19.83
C PHE A 165 6.47 8.00 19.15
N ILE A 166 5.36 7.46 19.66
CA ILE A 166 4.69 6.30 19.05
C ILE A 166 4.14 6.66 17.67
N PHE A 167 3.37 7.75 17.55
CA PHE A 167 2.78 8.17 16.28
C PHE A 167 3.83 8.55 15.25
N ASN A 168 4.83 9.36 15.62
CA ASN A 168 5.92 9.71 14.71
C ASN A 168 6.76 8.49 14.35
N GLY A 169 7.01 7.58 15.30
CA GLY A 169 7.73 6.32 15.06
C GLY A 169 7.04 5.43 14.02
N ILE A 170 5.72 5.29 14.10
CA ILE A 170 4.92 4.53 13.12
C ILE A 170 5.00 5.18 11.73
N GLN A 171 4.91 6.51 11.63
CA GLN A 171 5.05 7.22 10.36
C GLN A 171 6.44 7.00 9.74
N ILE A 172 7.50 7.16 10.54
CA ILE A 172 8.88 6.90 10.10
C ILE A 172 9.02 5.44 9.61
N TRP A 173 8.47 4.49 10.37
CA TRP A 173 8.51 3.07 10.00
C TRP A 173 7.79 2.79 8.68
N PHE A 174 6.63 3.41 8.45
CA PHE A 174 5.89 3.30 7.18
C PHE A 174 6.74 3.76 6.00
N TRP A 175 7.31 4.98 6.06
CA TRP A 175 8.12 5.56 4.99
C TRP A 175 9.39 4.76 4.74
N TRP A 176 10.05 4.30 5.80
CA TRP A 176 11.23 3.43 5.69
C TRP A 176 10.91 2.11 4.97
N ARG A 177 9.78 1.48 5.31
CA ARG A 177 9.33 0.24 4.66
C ARG A 177 8.96 0.46 3.20
N LEU A 178 8.33 1.58 2.88
CA LEU A 178 7.98 1.95 1.51
C LEU A 178 9.24 2.15 0.67
N HIS A 179 10.21 2.91 1.17
CA HIS A 179 11.53 3.09 0.57
C HIS A 179 12.23 1.75 0.29
N PHE A 180 12.23 0.83 1.25
CA PHE A 180 12.84 -0.49 1.09
C PHE A 180 12.21 -1.32 -0.03
N HIS A 181 10.89 -1.26 -0.22
CA HIS A 181 10.23 -2.01 -1.29
C HIS A 181 10.46 -1.38 -2.66
N ILE A 182 10.47 -0.05 -2.75
CA ILE A 182 10.69 0.68 -4.00
C ILE A 182 12.14 0.57 -4.48
N SER A 183 13.12 0.73 -3.58
CA SER A 183 14.54 0.53 -3.92
C SER A 183 14.82 -0.88 -4.48
N LYS A 184 14.14 -1.91 -3.97
CA LYS A 184 14.23 -3.28 -4.50
C LYS A 184 13.60 -3.46 -5.88
N LEU A 185 12.62 -2.62 -6.25
CA LEU A 185 12.06 -2.59 -7.60
C LEU A 185 13.03 -1.89 -8.57
N SER A 186 13.61 -0.75 -8.16
CA SER A 186 14.51 0.03 -9.00
C SER A 186 15.81 -0.71 -9.34
N ASN A 187 16.38 -1.46 -8.39
CA ASN A 187 17.64 -2.18 -8.60
C ASN A 187 17.53 -3.41 -9.52
N LYS A 188 16.34 -3.73 -10.04
CA LYS A 188 16.09 -4.94 -10.84
C LYS A 188 15.31 -4.68 -12.14
N SER A 189 15.06 -3.42 -12.49
CA SER A 189 14.64 -3.09 -13.86
C SER A 189 15.86 -3.24 -14.79
N PRO A 190 15.82 -4.13 -15.80
CA PRO A 190 16.89 -4.26 -16.78
C PRO A 190 17.08 -2.97 -17.59
#